data_AF-A0A9Q1R5D5-F1
#
_entry.id   AF-A0A9Q1R5D5-F1
#
_cell.length_a   1.000
_cell.length_b   1.000
_cell.length_c   1.000
_cell.angle_alpha   90.00
_cell.angle_beta   90.00
_cell.angle_gamma   90.00
#
_symmetry.space_group_name_H-M   'P 1'
#
loop_
_entity.id
_entity.type
_entity.pdbx_description
1 polymer ?
#
loop_
_entity_poly.entity_id
_entity_poly.type
_entity_poly.pdbx_seq_one_letter_code
_entity_poly.pdbx_strand_id
1 'polypeptide(L)'
;MGKRTLLLLVLVLISALVASVGGYEDEKRRREREDEESEQKTQGEKWFLLRHLHDVVKTDAGTMRLVQGGYRRGSFLHSPMHIGFISMEPNSLFIPQYLDSNLVLFVHHGEARVGHIYKDELAERKLKRGDVYTIPAGSAFYLENIVENQTLHIICSIDITSESMGWNAFQSFFIGGGIYPASILAGFDHTTLSTALNVSTAELSTFLTRQSSGPIMYLSGSHHTGIWSKFLAQEPHQRLAHLKKIVNFEEEASPKEEESVTWSLRKILFTLLNREDVVERVNHKAPSTYNLYNKKPNFKNDYGWSKKVDESDYSPLKQSGNGAYLVNLSPGSMVAPHVNPTAIEYGVVLKGTGRIQIVYPNGTLAMNARVREGDVFWVPRYFPFCQIASTNGPFEFFGFTTSARRNHQQFLVGKNSLMQSLRGPEFAAAFGIGEKRLKRIANAQREQVILPSSSSDSPLRMNMGFN
;
A
#
# COMPACT_ATOMS: atom_id res chain seq x y z
N MET A 1 -50.17 68.30 4.66
CA MET A 1 -49.78 67.01 4.03
C MET A 1 -48.29 66.67 4.10
N GLY A 2 -47.34 67.61 4.18
CA GLY A 2 -45.89 67.30 4.05
C GLY A 2 -45.20 66.49 5.17
N LYS A 3 -45.64 66.57 6.43
CA LYS A 3 -44.94 65.88 7.56
C LYS A 3 -45.14 64.35 7.59
N ARG A 4 -46.30 63.85 7.15
CA ARG A 4 -46.60 62.40 7.12
C ARG A 4 -45.86 61.68 5.99
N THR A 5 -45.72 62.34 4.84
CA THR A 5 -44.99 61.81 3.68
C THR A 5 -43.49 61.72 3.95
N LEU A 6 -42.92 62.70 4.66
CA LEU A 6 -41.52 62.69 5.07
C LEU A 6 -41.22 61.54 6.05
N LEU A 7 -42.11 61.27 7.00
CA LEU A 7 -41.96 60.18 7.96
C LEU A 7 -41.98 58.79 7.27
N LEU A 8 -42.87 58.62 6.29
CA LEU A 8 -42.94 57.41 5.47
C LEU A 8 -41.67 57.20 4.62
N LEU A 9 -41.13 58.27 4.02
CA LEU A 9 -39.88 58.19 3.26
C LEU A 9 -38.69 57.83 4.14
N VAL A 10 -38.62 58.37 5.36
CA VAL A 10 -37.57 58.02 6.34
C VAL A 10 -37.69 56.56 6.77
N LEU A 11 -38.90 56.06 7.03
CA LEU A 11 -39.12 54.64 7.37
C LEU A 11 -38.73 53.70 6.23
N VAL A 12 -39.06 54.05 4.98
CA VAL A 12 -38.66 53.27 3.80
C VAL A 12 -37.14 53.27 3.66
N LEU A 13 -36.48 54.43 3.81
CA LEU A 13 -35.02 54.54 3.78
C LEU A 13 -34.36 53.70 4.87
N ILE A 14 -34.86 53.73 6.10
CA ILE A 14 -34.34 52.91 7.20
C ILE A 14 -34.53 51.42 6.90
N SER A 15 -35.71 51.01 6.40
CA SER A 15 -35.96 49.60 6.05
C SER A 15 -35.05 49.12 4.91
N ALA A 16 -34.79 49.96 3.91
CA ALA A 16 -33.87 49.65 2.81
C ALA A 16 -32.42 49.59 3.30
N LEU A 17 -32.03 50.48 4.22
CA LEU A 17 -30.71 50.46 4.84
C LEU A 17 -30.50 49.18 5.67
N VAL A 18 -31.46 48.81 6.50
CA VAL A 18 -31.43 47.57 7.31
C VAL A 18 -31.39 46.33 6.42
N ALA A 19 -32.17 46.29 5.33
CA ALA A 19 -32.13 45.20 4.36
C ALA A 19 -30.79 45.13 3.61
N SER A 20 -30.19 46.29 3.27
CA SER A 20 -28.87 46.35 2.62
C SER A 20 -27.74 45.90 3.54
N VAL A 21 -27.78 46.29 4.82
CA VAL A 21 -26.79 45.87 5.83
C VAL A 21 -26.94 44.37 6.13
N GLY A 22 -28.17 43.88 6.27
CA GLY A 22 -28.43 42.44 6.43
C GLY A 22 -27.99 41.61 5.22
N GLY A 23 -28.22 42.10 4.00
CA GLY A 23 -27.73 41.46 2.77
C GLY A 23 -26.20 41.46 2.67
N TYR A 24 -25.54 42.55 3.10
CA TYR A 24 -24.09 42.68 3.09
C TYR A 24 -23.42 41.77 4.14
N GLU A 25 -24.02 41.63 5.33
CA GLU A 25 -23.55 40.70 6.37
C GLU A 25 -23.72 39.23 5.97
N ASP A 26 -24.83 38.88 5.31
CA ASP A 26 -25.06 37.52 4.79
C ASP A 26 -24.10 37.17 3.64
N GLU A 27 -23.81 38.13 2.75
CA GLU A 27 -22.85 37.94 1.66
C GLU A 27 -21.42 37.83 2.20
N LYS A 28 -21.07 38.60 3.22
CA LYS A 28 -19.77 38.50 3.91
C LYS A 28 -19.61 37.15 4.61
N ARG A 29 -20.63 36.67 5.33
CA ARG A 29 -20.63 35.33 5.95
C ARG A 29 -20.56 34.20 4.92
N ARG A 30 -21.16 34.38 3.75
CA ARG A 30 -21.02 33.42 2.63
C ARG A 30 -19.60 33.38 2.11
N ARG A 31 -18.98 34.54 1.88
CA ARG A 31 -17.57 34.62 1.43
C ARG A 31 -16.61 34.04 2.48
N GLU A 32 -16.79 34.37 3.76
CA GLU A 32 -15.99 33.79 4.85
C GLU A 32 -16.14 32.26 4.92
N ARG A 33 -17.35 31.71 4.73
CA ARG A 33 -17.56 30.25 4.63
C ARG A 33 -16.94 29.64 3.38
N GLU A 34 -17.03 30.31 2.24
CA GLU A 34 -16.43 29.83 0.99
C GLU A 34 -14.89 29.83 1.08
N ASP A 35 -14.31 30.84 1.72
CA ASP A 35 -12.87 30.94 1.98
C ASP A 35 -12.43 29.85 2.98
N GLU A 36 -13.14 29.67 4.10
CA GLU A 36 -12.91 28.58 5.07
C GLU A 36 -13.06 27.19 4.43
N GLU A 37 -14.08 26.97 3.60
CA GLU A 37 -14.27 25.73 2.86
C GLU A 37 -13.14 25.50 1.84
N SER A 38 -12.63 26.55 1.19
CA SER A 38 -11.52 26.45 0.24
C SER A 38 -10.20 26.11 0.96
N GLU A 39 -9.93 26.73 2.11
CA GLU A 39 -8.76 26.46 2.94
C GLU A 39 -8.82 25.04 3.52
N GLN A 40 -9.97 24.64 4.08
CA GLN A 40 -10.19 23.26 4.55
C GLN A 40 -10.06 22.24 3.43
N LYS A 41 -10.54 22.55 2.22
CA LYS A 41 -10.40 21.67 1.05
C LYS A 41 -8.93 21.42 0.69
N THR A 42 -8.08 22.45 0.75
CA THR A 42 -6.64 22.27 0.51
C THR A 42 -5.92 21.56 1.67
N GLN A 43 -6.36 21.75 2.91
CA GLN A 43 -5.77 21.11 4.10
C GLN A 43 -6.13 19.62 4.20
N GLY A 44 -7.39 19.27 3.94
CA GLY A 44 -7.86 17.89 3.87
C GLY A 44 -7.09 17.06 2.85
N GLU A 45 -6.91 17.60 1.64
CA GLU A 45 -6.08 16.97 0.61
C GLU A 45 -4.63 16.78 1.09
N LYS A 46 -4.05 17.76 1.78
CA LYS A 46 -2.71 17.64 2.38
C LYS A 46 -2.63 16.60 3.50
N TRP A 47 -3.73 16.12 4.05
CA TRP A 47 -3.73 15.14 5.14
C TRP A 47 -4.06 13.73 4.64
N PHE A 48 -5.11 13.61 3.85
CA PHE A 48 -5.68 12.32 3.46
C PHE A 48 -5.23 11.86 2.06
N LEU A 49 -4.73 12.76 1.20
CA LEU A 49 -4.04 12.36 -0.03
C LEU A 49 -2.54 12.26 0.20
N LEU A 50 -2.02 11.08 -0.10
CA LEU A 50 -0.63 10.73 -0.01
C LEU A 50 -0.01 11.01 -1.41
N ARG A 51 0.33 12.29 -1.67
CA ARG A 51 0.83 12.74 -2.99
C ARG A 51 2.36 12.65 -3.17
N HIS A 52 3.11 12.61 -2.07
CA HIS A 52 4.57 12.69 -2.12
C HIS A 52 5.21 11.30 -2.27
N LEU A 53 5.46 10.94 -3.52
CA LEU A 53 6.17 9.72 -3.88
C LEU A 53 7.68 9.97 -3.82
N HIS A 54 8.39 9.19 -3.00
CA HIS A 54 9.83 9.27 -2.80
C HIS A 54 10.54 8.07 -3.44
N ASP A 55 11.60 8.31 -4.22
CA ASP A 55 12.47 7.25 -4.71
C ASP A 55 13.32 6.73 -3.54
N VAL A 56 13.16 5.44 -3.19
CA VAL A 56 13.97 4.76 -2.16
C VAL A 56 15.07 3.93 -2.82
N VAL A 57 14.76 3.33 -3.98
CA VAL A 57 15.73 2.63 -4.84
C VAL A 57 15.53 3.13 -6.26
N LYS A 58 16.63 3.45 -6.94
CA LYS A 58 16.63 3.79 -8.36
C LYS A 58 17.86 3.24 -9.04
N THR A 59 17.64 2.37 -10.01
CA THR A 59 18.66 1.65 -10.79
C THR A 59 18.17 1.51 -12.23
N ASP A 60 19.06 1.10 -13.14
CA ASP A 60 18.66 0.82 -14.53
C ASP A 60 17.71 -0.38 -14.65
N ALA A 61 17.78 -1.32 -13.70
CA ALA A 61 16.98 -2.55 -13.71
C ALA A 61 15.63 -2.42 -12.97
N GLY A 62 15.37 -1.28 -12.34
CA GLY A 62 14.12 -1.04 -11.63
C GLY A 62 14.18 0.03 -10.56
N THR A 63 13.02 0.27 -9.96
CA THR A 63 12.79 1.31 -8.95
C THR A 63 11.94 0.78 -7.80
N MET A 64 12.20 1.30 -6.59
CA MET A 64 11.29 1.21 -5.46
C MET A 64 10.94 2.62 -5.02
N ARG A 65 9.66 2.94 -5.10
CA ARG A 65 9.12 4.23 -4.68
C ARG A 65 8.19 4.07 -3.50
N LEU A 66 8.09 5.08 -2.65
CA LEU A 66 7.36 5.01 -1.40
C LEU A 66 6.52 6.25 -1.21
N VAL A 67 5.28 6.07 -0.77
CA VAL A 67 4.51 7.16 -0.18
C VAL A 67 4.44 6.97 1.32
N GLN A 68 4.98 7.93 2.05
CA GLN A 68 5.08 7.87 3.49
C GLN A 68 3.73 8.20 4.16
N GLY A 69 3.22 7.25 4.93
CA GLY A 69 2.42 7.54 6.12
C GLY A 69 3.23 8.28 7.22
N GLY A 70 2.78 8.14 8.46
CA GLY A 70 3.42 8.70 9.65
C GLY A 70 2.76 9.98 10.16
N TYR A 71 3.47 10.66 11.07
CA TYR A 71 3.02 11.93 11.64
C TYR A 71 3.25 13.07 10.64
N ARG A 72 2.19 13.81 10.32
CA ARG A 72 2.31 15.05 9.54
C ARG A 72 2.30 16.24 10.49
N ARG A 73 3.31 17.11 10.38
CA ARG A 73 3.42 18.33 11.18
C ARG A 73 2.12 19.14 11.08
N GLY A 74 1.47 19.40 12.23
CA GLY A 74 0.20 20.12 12.29
C GLY A 74 -1.06 19.26 12.17
N SER A 75 -0.94 17.92 12.16
CA SER A 75 -2.07 17.00 12.25
C SER A 75 -1.93 16.09 13.46
N PHE A 76 -3.03 15.84 14.17
CA PHE A 76 -3.10 14.84 15.25
C PHE A 76 -3.33 13.42 14.70
N LEU A 77 -3.52 13.28 13.39
CA LEU A 77 -3.75 12.00 12.73
C LEU A 77 -2.43 11.34 12.35
N HIS A 78 -2.31 10.05 12.69
CA HIS A 78 -1.15 9.22 12.37
C HIS A 78 -1.55 8.13 11.38
N SER A 79 -0.84 8.06 10.26
CA SER A 79 -0.99 7.01 9.25
C SER A 79 0.02 5.90 9.55
N PRO A 80 -0.36 4.74 10.12
CA PRO A 80 0.60 3.76 10.63
C PRO A 80 1.24 2.85 9.57
N MET A 81 1.13 3.21 8.28
CA MET A 81 1.54 2.35 7.18
C MET A 81 2.05 3.21 6.02
N HIS A 82 3.13 2.76 5.39
CA HIS A 82 3.61 3.29 4.13
C HIS A 82 3.13 2.41 2.96
N ILE A 83 3.01 3.01 1.78
CA ILE A 83 2.65 2.30 0.55
C ILE A 83 3.83 2.35 -0.41
N GLY A 84 4.39 1.17 -0.71
CA GLY A 84 5.51 0.99 -1.62
C GLY A 84 5.06 0.56 -3.02
N PHE A 85 5.84 0.97 -4.02
CA PHE A 85 5.68 0.64 -5.42
C PHE A 85 7.01 0.12 -5.96
N ILE A 86 7.08 -1.17 -6.26
CA ILE A 86 8.27 -1.80 -6.83
C ILE A 86 8.00 -1.99 -8.32
N SER A 87 8.91 -1.47 -9.16
CA SER A 87 8.90 -1.70 -10.60
C SER A 87 10.22 -2.33 -11.00
N MET A 88 10.17 -3.44 -11.71
CA MET A 88 11.35 -4.24 -12.07
C MET A 88 11.32 -4.56 -13.55
N GLU A 89 12.42 -4.30 -14.24
CA GLU A 89 12.58 -4.63 -15.65
C GLU A 89 12.63 -6.16 -15.86
N PRO A 90 12.44 -6.66 -17.08
CA PRO A 90 12.66 -8.06 -17.39
C PRO A 90 14.04 -8.55 -16.96
N ASN A 91 14.12 -9.82 -16.55
CA ASN A 91 15.38 -10.45 -16.12
C ASN A 91 16.12 -9.65 -15.05
N SER A 92 15.42 -9.26 -13.98
CA SER A 92 16.01 -8.48 -12.89
C SER A 92 15.81 -9.14 -11.52
N LEU A 93 16.67 -8.76 -10.58
CA LEU A 93 16.69 -9.25 -9.21
C LEU A 93 16.73 -8.07 -8.24
N PHE A 94 15.77 -8.01 -7.33
CA PHE A 94 15.89 -7.28 -6.08
C PHE A 94 16.67 -8.16 -5.11
N ILE A 95 17.90 -7.75 -4.80
CA ILE A 95 18.90 -8.58 -4.13
C ILE A 95 18.48 -9.00 -2.70
N PRO A 96 19.08 -10.08 -2.16
CA PRO A 96 18.74 -10.60 -0.84
C PRO A 96 18.90 -9.57 0.30
N GLN A 97 17.84 -9.36 1.07
CA GLN A 97 17.77 -8.43 2.18
C GLN A 97 16.70 -8.85 3.20
N TYR A 98 16.70 -8.27 4.39
CA TYR A 98 15.53 -8.27 5.26
C TYR A 98 15.15 -6.84 5.65
N LEU A 99 13.90 -6.63 6.06
CA LEU A 99 13.42 -5.36 6.58
C LEU A 99 13.09 -5.46 8.06
N ASP A 100 13.12 -4.33 8.75
CA ASP A 100 12.57 -4.16 10.11
C ASP A 100 11.03 -4.09 10.15
N SER A 101 10.36 -4.33 9.02
CA SER A 101 8.94 -4.06 8.82
C SER A 101 8.25 -5.21 8.09
N ASN A 102 7.01 -5.53 8.47
CA ASN A 102 6.23 -6.53 7.73
C ASN A 102 5.82 -5.99 6.37
N LEU A 103 5.80 -6.87 5.37
CA LEU A 103 5.36 -6.57 4.02
C LEU A 103 4.12 -7.39 3.67
N VAL A 104 3.13 -6.72 3.07
CA VAL A 104 2.10 -7.41 2.27
C VAL A 104 2.26 -6.93 0.83
N LEU A 105 2.60 -7.86 -0.05
CA LEU A 105 2.78 -7.63 -1.48
C LEU A 105 1.48 -7.89 -2.22
N PHE A 106 1.18 -7.07 -3.22
CA PHE A 106 0.14 -7.29 -4.22
C PHE A 106 0.75 -7.14 -5.62
N VAL A 107 0.72 -8.21 -6.42
CA VAL A 107 1.24 -8.19 -7.78
C VAL A 107 0.22 -7.50 -8.69
N HIS A 108 0.45 -6.23 -8.99
CA HIS A 108 -0.44 -5.43 -9.83
C HIS A 108 -0.31 -5.81 -11.32
N HIS A 109 0.91 -6.04 -11.78
CA HIS A 109 1.23 -6.45 -13.15
C HIS A 109 2.50 -7.32 -13.18
N GLY A 110 2.58 -8.24 -14.14
CA GLY A 110 3.73 -9.15 -14.28
C GLY A 110 3.65 -10.41 -13.44
N GLU A 111 4.76 -11.14 -13.43
CA GLU A 111 5.00 -12.31 -12.59
C GLU A 111 6.34 -12.15 -11.86
N ALA A 112 6.44 -12.74 -10.69
CA ALA A 112 7.65 -12.68 -9.87
C ALA A 112 7.95 -14.06 -9.29
N ARG A 113 9.21 -14.31 -8.99
CA ARG A 113 9.59 -15.31 -8.01
C ARG A 113 10.03 -14.60 -6.73
N VAL A 114 9.41 -14.94 -5.62
CA VAL A 114 9.83 -14.50 -4.29
C VAL A 114 10.50 -15.67 -3.59
N GLY A 115 11.72 -15.47 -3.14
CA GLY A 115 12.36 -16.37 -2.17
C GLY A 115 12.40 -15.68 -0.82
N HIS A 116 11.96 -16.34 0.25
CA HIS A 116 12.12 -15.81 1.60
C HIS A 116 12.38 -16.92 2.62
N ILE A 117 13.02 -16.58 3.74
CA ILE A 117 13.28 -17.51 4.82
C ILE A 117 12.02 -17.69 5.67
N TYR A 118 11.49 -18.90 5.67
CA TYR A 118 10.30 -19.29 6.43
C TYR A 118 10.63 -20.49 7.31
N LYS A 119 10.49 -20.33 8.64
CA LYS A 119 10.86 -21.37 9.62
C LYS A 119 12.24 -21.97 9.33
N ASP A 120 13.23 -21.09 9.19
CA ASP A 120 14.65 -21.42 8.98
C ASP A 120 14.99 -22.12 7.66
N GLU A 121 14.07 -22.15 6.70
CA GLU A 121 14.26 -22.73 5.37
C GLU A 121 13.98 -21.70 4.28
N LEU A 122 14.77 -21.72 3.20
CA LEU A 122 14.46 -20.93 2.01
C LEU A 122 13.22 -21.51 1.32
N ALA A 123 12.18 -20.69 1.20
CA ALA A 123 10.98 -21.02 0.48
C ALA A 123 10.82 -20.13 -0.74
N GLU A 124 10.69 -20.75 -1.91
CA GLU A 124 10.39 -20.03 -3.15
C GLU A 124 8.92 -20.16 -3.54
N ARG A 125 8.35 -19.06 -4.03
CA ARG A 125 6.99 -18.99 -4.58
C ARG A 125 6.97 -18.19 -5.87
N LYS A 126 6.24 -18.70 -6.86
CA LYS A 126 5.86 -17.93 -8.04
C LYS A 126 4.63 -17.11 -7.70
N LEU A 127 4.72 -15.80 -7.90
CA LEU A 127 3.63 -14.86 -7.78
C LEU A 127 3.20 -14.44 -9.18
N LYS A 128 1.89 -14.34 -9.39
CA LYS A 128 1.31 -13.82 -10.64
C LYS A 128 0.39 -12.64 -10.36
N ARG A 129 0.00 -11.92 -11.41
CA ARG A 129 -0.97 -10.82 -11.33
C ARG A 129 -2.19 -11.19 -10.46
N GLY A 130 -2.45 -10.34 -9.47
CA GLY A 130 -3.52 -10.49 -8.48
C GLY A 130 -3.13 -11.22 -7.20
N ASP A 131 -1.94 -11.82 -7.14
CA ASP A 131 -1.49 -12.52 -5.94
C ASP A 131 -1.18 -11.53 -4.81
N VAL A 132 -1.65 -11.89 -3.62
CA VAL A 132 -1.29 -11.31 -2.34
C VAL A 132 -0.32 -12.27 -1.63
N TYR A 133 0.77 -11.73 -1.11
CA TYR A 133 1.79 -12.48 -0.38
C TYR A 133 2.34 -11.68 0.80
N THR A 134 2.72 -12.34 1.89
CA THR A 134 3.25 -11.68 3.08
C THR A 134 4.68 -12.08 3.35
N ILE A 135 5.50 -11.13 3.82
CA ILE A 135 6.88 -11.36 4.27
C ILE A 135 7.02 -10.72 5.66
N PRO A 136 7.28 -11.52 6.71
CA PRO A 136 7.46 -10.98 8.05
C PRO A 136 8.69 -10.08 8.18
N ALA A 137 8.64 -9.11 9.09
CA ALA A 137 9.82 -8.38 9.54
C ALA A 137 10.94 -9.35 9.97
N GLY A 138 12.18 -9.04 9.63
CA GLY A 138 13.37 -9.85 9.90
C GLY A 138 13.54 -11.08 8.98
N SER A 139 12.53 -11.46 8.19
CA SER A 139 12.68 -12.55 7.21
C SER A 139 13.48 -12.07 6.02
N ALA A 140 14.61 -12.73 5.76
CA ALA A 140 15.40 -12.47 4.56
C ALA A 140 14.65 -12.91 3.31
N PHE A 141 14.61 -12.07 2.28
CA PHE A 141 13.94 -12.32 1.03
C PHE A 141 14.67 -11.72 -0.17
N TYR A 142 14.31 -12.18 -1.36
CA TYR A 142 14.65 -11.58 -2.65
C TYR A 142 13.42 -11.62 -3.58
N LEU A 143 13.39 -10.74 -4.57
CA LEU A 143 12.38 -10.74 -5.63
C LEU A 143 13.05 -10.86 -6.98
N GLU A 144 12.53 -11.70 -7.85
CA GLU A 144 13.09 -11.94 -9.18
C GLU A 144 12.00 -11.77 -10.24
N ASN A 145 12.25 -10.94 -11.25
CA ASN A 145 11.44 -10.90 -12.46
C ASN A 145 12.12 -11.76 -13.53
N ILE A 146 11.67 -13.01 -13.67
CA ILE A 146 12.23 -13.99 -14.61
C ILE A 146 11.57 -13.94 -16.00
N VAL A 147 10.60 -13.05 -16.21
CA VAL A 147 9.85 -12.99 -17.47
C VAL A 147 10.56 -12.05 -18.43
N GLU A 148 10.99 -12.58 -19.58
CA GLU A 148 11.89 -11.87 -20.52
C GLU A 148 11.26 -10.64 -21.20
N ASN A 149 9.94 -10.60 -21.35
CA ASN A 149 9.24 -9.57 -22.12
C ASN A 149 8.15 -8.85 -21.32
N GLN A 150 8.28 -8.83 -19.99
CA GLN A 150 7.27 -8.21 -19.14
C GLN A 150 7.92 -7.53 -17.93
N THR A 151 7.55 -6.27 -17.69
CA THR A 151 7.90 -5.58 -16.44
C THR A 151 7.07 -6.12 -15.29
N LEU A 152 7.63 -6.09 -14.09
CA LEU A 152 6.93 -6.45 -12.86
C LEU A 152 6.57 -5.17 -12.09
N HIS A 153 5.30 -5.06 -11.70
CA HIS A 153 4.82 -3.97 -10.83
C HIS A 153 4.12 -4.57 -9.60
N ILE A 154 4.69 -4.29 -8.42
CA ILE A 154 4.16 -4.70 -7.12
C ILE A 154 3.77 -3.46 -6.32
N ILE A 155 2.59 -3.50 -5.72
CA ILE A 155 2.17 -2.55 -4.68
C ILE A 155 2.32 -3.26 -3.34
N CYS A 156 2.97 -2.64 -2.35
CA CYS A 156 3.13 -3.25 -1.04
C CYS A 156 2.75 -2.33 0.12
N SER A 157 2.21 -2.91 1.19
CA SER A 157 2.14 -2.24 2.48
C SER A 157 3.43 -2.46 3.25
N ILE A 158 3.91 -1.41 3.93
CA ILE A 158 5.06 -1.47 4.83
C ILE A 158 4.61 -0.91 6.17
N ASP A 159 4.61 -1.74 7.22
CA ASP A 159 4.22 -1.31 8.56
C ASP A 159 5.22 -0.32 9.14
N ILE A 160 4.72 0.68 9.88
CA ILE A 160 5.59 1.54 10.68
C ILE A 160 5.87 0.84 12.00
N THR A 161 7.13 0.48 12.25
CA THR A 161 7.54 -0.12 13.52
C THR A 161 8.12 0.95 14.45
N SER A 162 7.81 0.83 15.76
CA SER A 162 8.39 1.71 16.79
C SER A 162 9.88 1.45 17.04
N GLU A 163 10.40 0.36 16.47
CA GLU A 163 11.79 -0.10 16.62
C GLU A 163 12.71 0.43 15.52
N SER A 164 12.16 1.10 14.50
CA SER A 164 12.97 1.70 13.45
C SER A 164 13.80 2.86 14.03
N MET A 165 15.06 2.98 13.60
CA MET A 165 16.01 4.00 14.09
C MET A 165 15.59 5.46 13.77
N GLY A 166 14.45 5.66 13.11
CA GLY A 166 13.85 6.96 12.81
C GLY A 166 14.55 7.75 11.71
N TRP A 167 15.60 7.19 11.10
CA TRP A 167 16.37 7.83 10.03
C TRP A 167 15.69 7.71 8.67
N ASN A 168 14.98 6.60 8.45
CA ASN A 168 14.25 6.27 7.24
C ASN A 168 12.83 5.79 7.60
N ALA A 169 11.96 5.70 6.60
CA ALA A 169 10.60 5.18 6.77
C ALA A 169 10.58 3.70 7.22
N PHE A 170 11.57 2.92 6.77
CA PHE A 170 11.86 1.56 7.18
C PHE A 170 13.35 1.31 6.89
N GLN A 171 13.95 0.29 7.51
CA GLN A 171 15.35 -0.02 7.31
C GLN A 171 15.53 -1.29 6.47
N SER A 172 16.27 -1.17 5.38
CA SER A 172 16.72 -2.31 4.57
C SER A 172 18.09 -2.79 5.02
N PHE A 173 18.20 -4.08 5.31
CA PHE A 173 19.45 -4.74 5.68
C PHE A 173 19.86 -5.69 4.56
N PHE A 174 20.70 -5.19 3.65
CA PHE A 174 21.17 -5.94 2.50
C PHE A 174 22.14 -7.04 2.92
N ILE A 175 21.76 -8.30 2.70
CA ILE A 175 22.65 -9.45 2.91
C ILE A 175 23.53 -9.61 1.67
N GLY A 176 22.92 -9.65 0.49
CA GLY A 176 23.61 -9.53 -0.78
C GLY A 176 23.96 -8.08 -1.05
N GLY A 177 25.11 -7.82 -1.66
CA GLY A 177 25.57 -6.46 -1.94
C GLY A 177 27.06 -6.40 -2.24
N GLY A 178 27.59 -5.20 -2.30
CA GLY A 178 29.02 -4.96 -2.47
C GLY A 178 29.37 -3.53 -2.09
N ILE A 179 29.87 -2.74 -3.06
CA ILE A 179 30.04 -1.30 -2.92
C ILE A 179 28.67 -0.60 -2.88
N TYR A 180 27.72 -1.04 -3.71
CA TYR A 180 26.40 -0.43 -3.78
C TYR A 180 25.30 -1.46 -4.11
N PRO A 181 24.37 -1.72 -3.17
CA PRO A 181 24.38 -1.29 -1.77
C PRO A 181 25.47 -2.03 -0.97
N ALA A 182 25.90 -1.42 0.14
CA ALA A 182 26.77 -2.09 1.10
C ALA A 182 26.04 -3.29 1.73
N SER A 183 26.68 -4.45 1.74
CA SER A 183 26.20 -5.60 2.50
C SER A 183 26.42 -5.36 3.99
N ILE A 184 25.49 -5.79 4.85
CA ILE A 184 25.68 -5.77 6.31
C ILE A 184 26.91 -6.58 6.74
N LEU A 185 27.35 -7.54 5.92
CA LEU A 185 28.56 -8.31 6.17
C LEU A 185 29.81 -7.41 6.19
N ALA A 186 29.82 -6.34 5.39
CA ALA A 186 30.94 -5.40 5.36
C ALA A 186 31.09 -4.56 6.64
N GLY A 187 30.09 -4.57 7.53
CA GLY A 187 30.15 -3.90 8.82
C GLY A 187 30.93 -4.67 9.89
N PHE A 188 31.19 -5.97 9.70
CA PHE A 188 31.98 -6.77 10.63
C PHE A 188 33.48 -6.57 10.40
N ASP A 189 34.26 -6.72 11.47
CA ASP A 189 35.71 -6.74 11.36
C ASP A 189 36.17 -7.82 10.35
N HIS A 190 37.06 -7.44 9.44
CA HIS A 190 37.48 -8.30 8.34
C HIS A 190 38.13 -9.60 8.83
N THR A 191 38.88 -9.57 9.94
CA THR A 191 39.52 -10.78 10.47
C THR A 191 38.49 -11.71 11.13
N THR A 192 37.51 -11.12 11.82
CA THR A 192 36.39 -11.85 12.42
C THR A 192 35.55 -12.53 11.34
N LEU A 193 35.14 -11.79 10.31
CA LEU A 193 34.31 -12.33 9.24
C LEU A 193 35.08 -13.31 8.36
N SER A 194 36.36 -13.06 8.08
CA SER A 194 37.18 -13.99 7.31
C SER A 194 37.37 -15.31 8.07
N THR A 195 37.53 -15.24 9.39
CA THR A 195 37.58 -16.43 10.27
C THR A 195 36.24 -17.15 10.27
N ALA A 196 35.12 -16.44 10.47
CA ALA A 196 33.78 -17.02 10.49
C ALA A 196 33.41 -17.70 9.16
N LEU A 197 33.80 -17.08 8.04
CA LEU A 197 33.60 -17.65 6.71
C LEU A 197 34.67 -18.67 6.32
N ASN A 198 35.78 -18.76 7.06
CA ASN A 198 36.98 -19.53 6.74
C ASN A 198 37.52 -19.23 5.34
N VAL A 199 37.74 -17.95 5.06
CA VAL A 199 38.33 -17.46 3.80
C VAL A 199 39.47 -16.51 4.11
N SER A 200 40.33 -16.21 3.13
CA SER A 200 41.33 -15.17 3.29
C SER A 200 40.67 -13.78 3.33
N THR A 201 41.31 -12.82 4.00
CA THR A 201 40.85 -11.43 4.01
C THR A 201 40.83 -10.79 2.62
N ALA A 202 41.73 -11.22 1.72
CA ALA A 202 41.77 -10.78 0.32
C ALA A 202 40.57 -11.29 -0.49
N GLU A 203 40.21 -12.57 -0.30
CA GLU A 203 39.00 -13.14 -0.92
C GLU A 203 37.75 -12.45 -0.38
N LEU A 204 37.68 -12.24 0.93
CA LEU A 204 36.58 -11.51 1.57
C LEU A 204 36.43 -10.08 1.02
N SER A 205 37.54 -9.36 0.88
CA SER A 205 37.52 -8.00 0.32
C SER A 205 36.99 -8.00 -1.12
N THR A 206 37.42 -8.95 -1.95
CA THR A 206 36.92 -9.10 -3.32
C THR A 206 35.42 -9.43 -3.32
N PHE A 207 34.99 -10.35 -2.47
CA PHE A 207 33.59 -10.75 -2.32
C PHE A 207 32.68 -9.55 -1.94
N LEU A 208 33.10 -8.75 -0.96
CA LEU A 208 32.33 -7.60 -0.45
C LEU A 208 32.38 -6.35 -1.34
N THR A 209 33.22 -6.32 -2.39
CA THR A 209 33.36 -5.12 -3.25
C THR A 209 32.94 -5.35 -4.70
N ARG A 210 32.68 -6.61 -5.09
CA ARG A 210 32.42 -6.96 -6.49
C ARG A 210 31.12 -6.38 -7.06
N GLN A 211 30.09 -6.19 -6.24
CA GLN A 211 28.78 -5.72 -6.69
C GLN A 211 28.64 -4.20 -6.50
N SER A 212 28.23 -3.47 -7.53
CA SER A 212 27.98 -2.02 -7.49
C SER A 212 26.76 -1.57 -8.28
N SER A 213 25.97 -2.49 -8.83
CA SER A 213 24.83 -2.22 -9.73
C SER A 213 23.58 -1.71 -9.01
N GLY A 214 23.61 -1.65 -7.67
CA GLY A 214 22.49 -1.22 -6.84
C GLY A 214 21.56 -2.36 -6.40
N PRO A 215 20.53 -2.02 -5.60
CA PRO A 215 19.66 -3.01 -4.95
C PRO A 215 18.76 -3.80 -5.90
N ILE A 216 18.41 -3.22 -7.04
CA ILE A 216 17.73 -3.91 -8.13
C ILE A 216 18.71 -3.96 -9.30
N MET A 217 18.95 -5.14 -9.85
CA MET A 217 19.98 -5.34 -10.87
C MET A 217 19.50 -6.28 -11.97
N TYR A 218 20.03 -6.13 -13.17
CA TYR A 218 19.82 -7.11 -14.23
C TYR A 218 20.53 -8.42 -13.87
N LEU A 219 19.83 -9.52 -14.04
CA LEU A 219 20.42 -10.83 -14.12
C LEU A 219 21.12 -10.91 -15.47
N SER A 220 22.45 -11.00 -15.48
CA SER A 220 23.19 -11.12 -16.72
C SER A 220 22.66 -12.30 -17.52
N GLY A 221 22.21 -12.03 -18.75
CA GLY A 221 21.86 -13.04 -19.73
C GLY A 221 23.03 -14.02 -19.93
N SER A 222 22.69 -15.19 -20.46
CA SER A 222 23.51 -16.38 -20.75
C SER A 222 24.84 -16.20 -21.52
N HIS A 223 25.39 -14.97 -21.66
CA HIS A 223 26.66 -14.71 -22.37
C HIS A 223 27.64 -13.74 -21.68
N HIS A 224 27.42 -13.33 -20.43
CA HIS A 224 28.50 -12.74 -19.62
C HIS A 224 28.85 -13.65 -18.45
N THR A 225 30.04 -14.23 -18.54
CA THR A 225 30.66 -15.10 -17.53
C THR A 225 30.97 -14.33 -16.25
N GLY A 226 29.95 -14.05 -15.43
CA GLY A 226 30.13 -13.66 -14.05
C GLY A 226 30.67 -14.84 -13.24
N ILE A 227 31.50 -14.60 -12.22
CA ILE A 227 32.05 -15.64 -11.32
C ILE A 227 30.99 -16.66 -10.88
N TRP A 228 29.77 -16.18 -10.63
CA TRP A 228 28.61 -17.00 -10.28
C TRP A 228 28.22 -18.02 -11.35
N SER A 229 28.24 -17.65 -12.63
CA SER A 229 27.94 -18.56 -13.75
C SER A 229 29.05 -19.58 -14.02
N LYS A 230 30.33 -19.19 -13.86
CA LYS A 230 31.48 -20.12 -13.99
C LYS A 230 31.53 -21.12 -12.83
N PHE A 231 31.17 -20.69 -11.63
CA PHE A 231 31.03 -21.57 -10.46
C PHE A 231 29.85 -22.54 -10.60
N LEU A 232 28.71 -22.04 -11.07
CA LEU A 232 27.49 -22.82 -11.34
C LEU A 232 27.64 -23.82 -12.49
N ALA A 233 28.57 -23.64 -13.41
CA ALA A 233 28.75 -24.50 -14.60
C ALA A 233 29.75 -25.65 -14.41
N GLN A 234 30.45 -25.74 -13.26
CA GLN A 234 31.36 -26.86 -12.98
C GLN A 234 30.59 -28.12 -12.56
N GLU A 235 31.13 -29.31 -12.81
CA GLU A 235 30.51 -30.56 -12.35
C GLU A 235 30.50 -30.65 -10.81
N PRO A 236 29.47 -31.27 -10.17
CA PRO A 236 29.28 -31.24 -8.72
C PRO A 236 30.49 -31.69 -7.89
N HIS A 237 31.23 -32.69 -8.38
CA HIS A 237 32.43 -33.19 -7.73
C HIS A 237 33.64 -32.25 -7.87
N GLN A 238 33.72 -31.47 -8.96
CA GLN A 238 34.74 -30.43 -9.15
C GLN A 238 34.47 -29.21 -8.26
N ARG A 239 33.20 -28.84 -8.03
CA ARG A 239 32.79 -27.78 -7.08
C ARG A 239 33.22 -28.13 -5.65
N LEU A 240 32.96 -29.37 -5.23
CA LEU A 240 33.34 -29.89 -3.92
C LEU A 240 34.87 -29.96 -3.77
N ALA A 241 35.60 -30.34 -4.83
CA ALA A 241 37.05 -30.39 -4.84
C ALA A 241 37.69 -28.99 -4.80
N HIS A 242 37.14 -28.01 -5.51
CA HIS A 242 37.61 -26.62 -5.45
C HIS A 242 37.42 -26.00 -4.05
N LEU A 243 36.28 -26.29 -3.40
CA LEU A 243 36.01 -25.86 -2.02
C LEU A 243 36.86 -26.61 -0.98
N LYS A 244 37.09 -27.91 -1.17
CA LYS A 244 38.03 -28.71 -0.35
C LYS A 244 39.49 -28.26 -0.52
N LYS A 245 39.87 -27.75 -1.69
CA LYS A 245 41.23 -27.23 -1.94
C LYS A 245 41.47 -25.85 -1.33
N ILE A 246 40.40 -25.09 -1.08
CA ILE A 246 40.43 -23.80 -0.38
C ILE A 246 40.43 -24.00 1.15
N VAL A 247 39.97 -25.16 1.62
CA VAL A 247 39.84 -25.50 3.04
C VAL A 247 40.65 -26.78 3.31
N ASN A 248 41.95 -26.63 3.58
CA ASN A 248 42.72 -27.71 4.18
C ASN A 248 42.11 -28.00 5.57
N PHE A 249 41.53 -29.19 5.78
CA PHE A 249 41.96 -30.09 6.85
C PHE A 249 41.37 -31.49 6.68
N GLU A 250 42.18 -32.44 7.13
CA GLU A 250 42.06 -33.89 7.02
C GLU A 250 40.80 -34.46 7.68
N GLU A 251 40.32 -35.56 7.10
CA GLU A 251 39.25 -36.40 7.63
C GLU A 251 39.72 -37.06 8.93
N GLU A 252 39.03 -36.79 10.05
CA GLU A 252 38.87 -37.81 11.08
C GLU A 252 37.42 -37.91 11.58
N ALA A 253 36.94 -39.15 11.43
CA ALA A 253 35.80 -39.88 11.98
C ALA A 253 34.78 -39.20 12.92
N SER A 254 33.51 -39.48 12.61
CA SER A 254 32.30 -39.29 13.43
C SER A 254 32.38 -39.95 14.83
N PRO A 255 31.59 -39.50 15.81
CA PRO A 255 30.26 -40.12 15.95
C PRO A 255 29.07 -39.19 16.28
N LYS A 256 27.92 -39.73 15.89
CA LYS A 256 26.48 -39.51 16.15
C LYS A 256 26.00 -38.55 17.26
N GLU A 257 24.86 -37.94 16.91
CA GLU A 257 23.80 -37.33 17.74
C GLU A 257 24.07 -35.97 18.39
N GLU A 258 23.55 -34.92 17.74
CA GLU A 258 22.54 -33.99 18.28
C GLU A 258 22.06 -33.07 17.14
N GLU A 259 20.75 -33.00 16.91
CA GLU A 259 20.11 -32.01 16.04
C GLU A 259 20.34 -30.59 16.63
N SER A 260 21.53 -30.05 16.40
CA SER A 260 21.83 -28.66 16.71
C SER A 260 21.31 -27.77 15.57
N VAL A 261 20.18 -27.13 15.82
CA VAL A 261 19.59 -26.04 15.02
C VAL A 261 20.53 -24.84 15.06
N THR A 262 21.61 -24.90 14.30
CA THR A 262 22.54 -23.79 14.13
C THR A 262 22.58 -23.40 12.66
N TRP A 263 21.87 -22.32 12.36
CA TRP A 263 21.85 -21.70 11.04
C TRP A 263 23.19 -21.01 10.76
N SER A 264 23.79 -21.30 9.62
CA SER A 264 24.98 -20.60 9.13
C SER A 264 24.65 -19.85 7.84
N LEU A 265 25.11 -18.60 7.72
CA LEU A 265 25.10 -17.82 6.47
C LEU A 265 25.66 -18.62 5.28
N ARG A 266 26.55 -19.59 5.54
CA ARG A 266 27.04 -20.54 4.54
C ARG A 266 25.90 -21.31 3.88
N LYS A 267 24.92 -21.81 4.65
CA LYS A 267 23.80 -22.62 4.11
C LYS A 267 22.95 -21.78 3.15
N ILE A 268 22.65 -20.52 3.47
CA ILE A 268 21.98 -19.58 2.54
C ILE A 268 22.77 -19.40 1.26
N LEU A 269 24.06 -19.09 1.40
CA LEU A 269 24.94 -18.82 0.28
C LEU A 269 24.99 -20.06 -0.63
N PHE A 270 25.17 -21.25 -0.05
CA PHE A 270 25.18 -22.53 -0.75
C PHE A 270 23.85 -22.86 -1.44
N THR A 271 22.70 -22.64 -0.79
CA THR A 271 21.39 -22.91 -1.39
C THR A 271 21.09 -21.94 -2.54
N LEU A 272 21.49 -20.67 -2.44
CA LEU A 272 21.40 -19.72 -3.55
C LEU A 272 22.39 -20.05 -4.70
N LEU A 273 23.57 -20.58 -4.36
CA LEU A 273 24.65 -20.97 -5.26
C LEU A 273 24.41 -22.28 -6.04
N ASN A 274 23.57 -23.21 -5.59
CA ASN A 274 23.34 -24.50 -6.26
C ASN A 274 21.92 -24.55 -6.86
N ARG A 275 21.80 -24.27 -8.17
CA ARG A 275 20.52 -24.27 -8.93
C ARG A 275 19.94 -25.68 -9.22
N GLU A 276 20.64 -26.75 -8.88
CA GLU A 276 20.25 -28.14 -9.23
C GLU A 276 19.20 -28.76 -8.29
N ASP A 277 19.03 -28.27 -7.06
CA ASP A 277 18.04 -28.80 -6.10
C ASP A 277 16.68 -28.09 -6.19
N VAL A 278 16.04 -28.15 -7.36
CA VAL A 278 14.72 -27.54 -7.61
C VAL A 278 13.63 -28.16 -6.72
N VAL A 279 13.81 -29.41 -6.29
CA VAL A 279 12.82 -30.18 -5.53
C VAL A 279 12.75 -29.76 -4.05
N GLU A 280 13.86 -29.34 -3.43
CA GLU A 280 13.87 -28.90 -2.01
C GLU A 280 13.40 -27.45 -1.80
N ARG A 281 13.51 -26.57 -2.81
CA ARG A 281 13.19 -25.14 -2.69
C ARG A 281 11.70 -24.83 -2.55
N VAL A 282 10.84 -25.77 -2.94
CA VAL A 282 9.39 -25.67 -2.72
C VAL A 282 9.09 -26.17 -1.31
N ASN A 283 9.43 -25.38 -0.29
CA ASN A 283 9.07 -25.71 1.08
C ASN A 283 7.54 -25.72 1.24
N HIS A 284 6.90 -26.89 1.34
CA HIS A 284 5.44 -26.99 1.51
C HIS A 284 4.91 -26.33 2.79
N LYS A 285 5.77 -26.06 3.79
CA LYS A 285 5.38 -25.37 5.03
C LYS A 285 5.20 -23.87 4.82
N ALA A 286 5.87 -23.27 3.84
CA ALA A 286 5.74 -21.85 3.59
C ALA A 286 4.36 -21.49 3.00
N PRO A 287 3.85 -20.28 3.28
CA PRO A 287 2.57 -19.82 2.77
C PRO A 287 2.41 -20.03 1.26
N SER A 288 1.24 -20.50 0.83
CA SER A 288 0.81 -20.38 -0.56
C SER A 288 0.51 -18.91 -0.89
N THR A 289 0.33 -18.59 -2.17
CA THR A 289 -0.14 -17.26 -2.59
C THR A 289 -1.67 -17.21 -2.55
N TYR A 290 -2.24 -16.02 -2.36
CA TYR A 290 -3.70 -15.83 -2.46
C TYR A 290 -4.03 -14.90 -3.62
N ASN A 291 -4.69 -15.39 -4.66
CA ASN A 291 -5.05 -14.55 -5.80
C ASN A 291 -6.38 -13.81 -5.55
N LEU A 292 -6.29 -12.50 -5.35
CA LEU A 292 -7.43 -11.61 -5.10
C LEU A 292 -8.43 -11.62 -6.27
N TYR A 293 -7.96 -11.73 -7.52
CA TYR A 293 -8.84 -11.74 -8.68
C TYR A 293 -9.67 -13.03 -8.78
N ASN A 294 -9.18 -14.15 -8.25
CA ASN A 294 -9.93 -15.42 -8.22
C ASN A 294 -11.03 -15.45 -7.16
N LYS A 295 -10.98 -14.57 -6.16
CA LYS A 295 -12.01 -14.49 -5.12
C LYS A 295 -13.34 -14.00 -5.70
N LYS A 296 -14.45 -14.64 -5.30
CA LYS A 296 -15.80 -14.12 -5.57
C LYS A 296 -16.00 -12.77 -4.85
N PRO A 297 -16.67 -11.78 -5.47
CA PRO A 297 -16.99 -10.52 -4.81
C PRO A 297 -17.73 -10.72 -3.49
N ASN A 298 -17.31 -9.99 -2.45
CA ASN A 298 -18.05 -9.89 -1.19
C ASN A 298 -19.35 -9.10 -1.39
N PHE A 299 -19.36 -8.20 -2.36
CA PHE A 299 -20.55 -7.47 -2.80
C PHE A 299 -20.52 -7.25 -4.31
N LYS A 300 -21.67 -7.33 -4.96
CA LYS A 300 -21.86 -6.98 -6.38
C LYS A 300 -23.32 -6.58 -6.63
N ASN A 301 -23.51 -5.51 -7.38
CA ASN A 301 -24.79 -5.14 -8.02
C ASN A 301 -24.50 -4.48 -9.38
N ASP A 302 -25.50 -3.84 -9.98
CA ASP A 302 -25.39 -3.22 -11.31
C ASP A 302 -24.42 -2.02 -11.35
N TYR A 303 -24.03 -1.49 -10.18
CA TYR A 303 -23.22 -0.28 -10.05
C TYR A 303 -21.75 -0.56 -9.73
N GLY A 304 -21.38 -1.82 -9.48
CA GLY A 304 -20.01 -2.22 -9.21
C GLY A 304 -19.88 -3.48 -8.37
N TRP A 305 -18.66 -3.72 -7.88
CA TRP A 305 -18.36 -4.85 -7.00
C TRP A 305 -17.18 -4.54 -6.07
N SER A 306 -17.09 -5.29 -4.98
CA SER A 306 -15.96 -5.25 -4.05
C SER A 306 -15.50 -6.64 -3.62
N LYS A 307 -14.19 -6.79 -3.45
CA LYS A 307 -13.50 -7.97 -2.94
C LYS A 307 -12.65 -7.57 -1.74
N LYS A 308 -12.62 -8.39 -0.71
CA LYS A 308 -11.83 -8.22 0.51
C LYS A 308 -11.20 -9.54 0.88
N VAL A 309 -9.96 -9.47 1.33
CA VAL A 309 -9.18 -10.61 1.80
C VAL A 309 -8.72 -10.28 3.20
N ASP A 310 -9.08 -11.16 4.11
CA ASP A 310 -8.75 -11.09 5.53
C ASP A 310 -8.13 -12.43 5.99
N GLU A 311 -7.82 -12.55 7.27
CA GLU A 311 -7.18 -13.73 7.86
C GLU A 311 -7.98 -15.02 7.71
N SER A 312 -9.30 -14.94 7.47
CA SER A 312 -10.15 -16.10 7.24
C SER A 312 -10.03 -16.64 5.82
N ASP A 313 -9.69 -15.76 4.86
CA ASP A 313 -9.40 -16.12 3.47
C ASP A 313 -7.94 -16.54 3.29
N TYR A 314 -7.02 -15.79 3.91
CA TYR A 314 -5.59 -15.98 3.79
C TYR A 314 -4.93 -15.81 5.17
N SER A 315 -4.81 -16.91 5.90
CA SER A 315 -4.28 -16.94 7.27
C SER A 315 -2.89 -16.32 7.47
N PRO A 316 -1.97 -16.29 6.49
CA PRO A 316 -0.69 -15.59 6.62
C PRO A 316 -0.83 -14.09 6.90
N LEU A 317 -1.95 -13.45 6.52
CA LEU A 317 -2.21 -12.04 6.87
C LEU A 317 -2.25 -11.76 8.37
N LYS A 318 -2.41 -12.80 9.21
CA LYS A 318 -2.26 -12.68 10.67
C LYS A 318 -0.89 -12.16 11.09
N GLN A 319 0.14 -12.43 10.30
CA GLN A 319 1.52 -12.07 10.62
C GLN A 319 1.74 -10.56 10.54
N SER A 320 1.25 -9.92 9.48
CA SER A 320 1.27 -8.46 9.35
C SER A 320 0.12 -7.79 10.11
N GLY A 321 -0.96 -8.53 10.37
CA GLY A 321 -2.18 -7.95 10.91
C GLY A 321 -2.92 -7.06 9.93
N ASN A 322 -2.59 -7.11 8.63
CA ASN A 322 -3.16 -6.28 7.58
C ASN A 322 -4.03 -7.06 6.59
N GLY A 323 -5.11 -6.45 6.12
CA GLY A 323 -5.99 -6.98 5.08
C GLY A 323 -5.76 -6.32 3.73
N ALA A 324 -6.41 -6.84 2.69
CA ALA A 324 -6.37 -6.26 1.35
C ALA A 324 -7.77 -6.23 0.73
N TYR A 325 -8.01 -5.28 -0.18
CA TYR A 325 -9.29 -5.15 -0.85
C TYR A 325 -9.16 -4.57 -2.26
N LEU A 326 -10.18 -4.78 -3.07
CA LEU A 326 -10.29 -4.27 -4.43
C LEU A 326 -11.74 -3.89 -4.70
N VAL A 327 -11.94 -2.69 -5.23
CA VAL A 327 -13.26 -2.16 -5.57
C VAL A 327 -13.25 -1.72 -7.02
N ASN A 328 -14.35 -2.01 -7.71
CA ASN A 328 -14.61 -1.52 -9.05
C ASN A 328 -15.99 -0.87 -9.07
N LEU A 329 -16.04 0.38 -9.48
CA LEU A 329 -17.24 1.18 -9.60
C LEU A 329 -17.53 1.46 -11.07
N SER A 330 -18.76 1.20 -11.49
CA SER A 330 -19.29 1.63 -12.79
C SER A 330 -19.25 3.17 -12.90
N PRO A 331 -19.22 3.73 -14.13
CA PRO A 331 -19.27 5.18 -14.31
C PRO A 331 -20.48 5.79 -13.60
N GLY A 332 -20.27 6.86 -12.85
CA GLY A 332 -21.35 7.52 -12.10
C GLY A 332 -21.94 6.68 -10.96
N SER A 333 -21.18 5.76 -10.35
CA SER A 333 -21.59 5.10 -9.11
C SER A 333 -20.75 5.54 -7.92
N MET A 334 -21.15 5.15 -6.72
CA MET A 334 -20.40 5.40 -5.49
C MET A 334 -20.50 4.22 -4.53
N VAL A 335 -19.45 3.97 -3.75
CA VAL A 335 -19.64 3.28 -2.47
C VAL A 335 -20.38 4.23 -1.55
N ALA A 336 -21.49 3.78 -0.98
CA ALA A 336 -22.33 4.59 -0.10
C ALA A 336 -21.52 5.14 1.10
N PRO A 337 -21.88 6.32 1.64
CA PRO A 337 -21.32 6.83 2.88
C PRO A 337 -21.30 5.78 3.98
N HIS A 338 -20.10 5.50 4.51
CA HIS A 338 -19.90 4.44 5.49
C HIS A 338 -18.75 4.75 6.44
N VAL A 339 -18.65 3.93 7.49
CA VAL A 339 -17.60 3.99 8.50
C VAL A 339 -16.94 2.62 8.63
N ASN A 340 -15.62 2.62 8.79
CA ASN A 340 -14.84 1.43 9.11
C ASN A 340 -14.58 1.36 10.63
N PRO A 341 -15.23 0.44 11.37
CA PRO A 341 -15.09 0.37 12.82
C PRO A 341 -13.85 -0.36 13.30
N THR A 342 -13.14 -1.14 12.47
CA THR A 342 -11.99 -1.95 12.93
C THR A 342 -10.67 -1.66 12.21
N ALA A 343 -10.68 -0.85 11.15
CA ALA A 343 -9.50 -0.64 10.32
C ALA A 343 -9.38 0.80 9.81
N ILE A 344 -8.13 1.24 9.64
CA ILE A 344 -7.75 2.32 8.74
C ILE A 344 -7.66 1.73 7.33
N GLU A 345 -8.08 2.48 6.33
CA GLU A 345 -8.13 2.05 4.94
C GLU A 345 -7.17 2.89 4.08
N TYR A 346 -6.33 2.23 3.28
CA TYR A 346 -5.49 2.86 2.26
C TYR A 346 -5.95 2.41 0.89
N GLY A 347 -6.13 3.34 -0.04
CA GLY A 347 -6.50 3.04 -1.43
C GLY A 347 -5.50 3.62 -2.42
N VAL A 348 -5.12 2.82 -3.39
CA VAL A 348 -4.35 3.17 -4.58
C VAL A 348 -5.28 3.09 -5.78
N VAL A 349 -5.44 4.19 -6.51
CA VAL A 349 -6.25 4.19 -7.73
C VAL A 349 -5.51 3.43 -8.82
N LEU A 350 -6.11 2.35 -9.29
CA LEU A 350 -5.57 1.50 -10.36
C LEU A 350 -6.05 1.91 -11.75
N LYS A 351 -7.27 2.47 -11.85
CA LYS A 351 -7.84 2.86 -13.13
C LYS A 351 -8.91 3.93 -12.95
N GLY A 352 -8.93 4.87 -13.90
CA GLY A 352 -9.99 5.86 -14.04
C GLY A 352 -9.84 7.04 -13.10
N THR A 353 -10.94 7.75 -12.89
CA THR A 353 -10.99 8.94 -12.04
C THR A 353 -12.21 8.90 -11.15
N GLY A 354 -12.07 9.48 -9.98
CA GLY A 354 -13.13 9.54 -8.99
C GLY A 354 -12.91 10.68 -8.01
N ARG A 355 -13.71 10.64 -6.95
CA ARG A 355 -13.67 11.60 -5.86
C ARG A 355 -13.79 10.85 -4.54
N ILE A 356 -13.00 11.29 -3.57
CA ILE A 356 -13.04 10.78 -2.20
C ILE A 356 -13.56 11.90 -1.32
N GLN A 357 -14.60 11.60 -0.54
CA GLN A 357 -15.10 12.51 0.50
C GLN A 357 -14.89 11.89 1.87
N ILE A 358 -14.39 12.68 2.80
CA ILE A 358 -14.17 12.30 4.20
C ILE A 358 -14.81 13.38 5.08
N VAL A 359 -15.41 12.99 6.20
CA VAL A 359 -16.14 13.89 7.11
C VAL A 359 -15.52 13.83 8.51
N TYR A 360 -15.45 14.98 9.19
CA TYR A 360 -15.05 15.06 10.59
C TYR A 360 -16.20 14.65 11.54
N PRO A 361 -15.90 14.30 12.81
CA PRO A 361 -16.93 13.97 13.80
C PRO A 361 -17.97 15.08 14.05
N ASN A 362 -17.62 16.35 13.82
CA ASN A 362 -18.54 17.49 13.93
C ASN A 362 -19.47 17.65 12.72
N GLY A 363 -19.36 16.79 11.71
CA GLY A 363 -20.18 16.80 10.49
C GLY A 363 -19.66 17.69 9.36
N THR A 364 -18.55 18.41 9.53
CA THR A 364 -17.96 19.21 8.44
C THR A 364 -17.12 18.34 7.50
N LEU A 365 -16.95 18.77 6.25
CA LEU A 365 -16.13 18.06 5.27
C LEU A 365 -14.66 18.13 5.67
N ALA A 366 -14.06 16.97 5.90
CA ALA A 366 -12.63 16.83 6.15
C ALA A 366 -11.82 16.80 4.85
N MET A 367 -12.37 16.20 3.79
CA MET A 367 -11.80 16.22 2.46
C MET A 367 -12.90 16.05 1.41
N ASN A 368 -12.73 16.73 0.27
CA ASN A 368 -13.52 16.49 -0.94
C ASN A 368 -12.60 16.65 -2.16
N ALA A 369 -11.94 15.56 -2.55
CA ALA A 369 -10.82 15.60 -3.48
C ALA A 369 -11.03 14.69 -4.69
N ARG A 370 -10.62 15.16 -5.87
CA ARG A 370 -10.53 14.33 -7.07
C ARG A 370 -9.28 13.47 -7.00
N VAL A 371 -9.41 12.22 -7.41
CA VAL A 371 -8.31 11.25 -7.50
C VAL A 371 -8.28 10.61 -8.88
N ARG A 372 -7.08 10.26 -9.33
CA ARG A 372 -6.81 9.58 -10.61
C ARG A 372 -5.82 8.45 -10.40
N GLU A 373 -5.64 7.64 -11.45
CA GLU A 373 -4.66 6.55 -11.46
C GLU A 373 -3.29 6.96 -10.89
N GLY A 374 -2.78 6.12 -9.98
CA GLY A 374 -1.55 6.36 -9.24
C GLY A 374 -1.71 7.16 -7.94
N ASP A 375 -2.82 7.88 -7.73
CA ASP A 375 -3.05 8.59 -6.47
C ASP A 375 -3.28 7.59 -5.33
N VAL A 376 -2.72 7.92 -4.17
CA VAL A 376 -2.89 7.16 -2.92
C VAL A 376 -3.67 8.02 -1.93
N PHE A 377 -4.73 7.46 -1.35
CA PHE A 377 -5.49 8.08 -0.27
C PHE A 377 -5.53 7.16 0.94
N TRP A 378 -5.79 7.74 2.11
CA TRP A 378 -6.05 6.96 3.31
C TRP A 378 -7.19 7.57 4.12
N VAL A 379 -7.90 6.71 4.84
CA VAL A 379 -9.06 7.07 5.65
C VAL A 379 -8.85 6.53 7.07
N PRO A 380 -8.76 7.40 8.08
CA PRO A 380 -8.63 6.96 9.45
C PRO A 380 -9.86 6.16 9.89
N ARG A 381 -9.63 5.28 10.87
CA ARG A 381 -10.69 4.53 11.53
C ARG A 381 -11.75 5.51 12.08
N TYR A 382 -13.02 5.13 11.98
CA TYR A 382 -14.19 5.90 12.42
C TYR A 382 -14.59 7.13 11.58
N PHE A 383 -13.75 7.60 10.66
CA PHE A 383 -14.12 8.73 9.81
C PHE A 383 -15.18 8.27 8.78
N PRO A 384 -16.33 8.96 8.66
CA PRO A 384 -17.27 8.70 7.58
C PRO A 384 -16.70 9.12 6.23
N PHE A 385 -16.91 8.30 5.21
CA PHE A 385 -16.38 8.56 3.88
C PHE A 385 -17.19 7.87 2.78
N CYS A 386 -16.97 8.32 1.54
CA CYS A 386 -17.45 7.66 0.33
C CYS A 386 -16.45 7.83 -0.82
N GLN A 387 -16.51 6.90 -1.76
CA GLN A 387 -15.75 6.93 -3.01
C GLN A 387 -16.72 6.98 -4.18
N ILE A 388 -16.53 7.96 -5.05
CA ILE A 388 -17.47 8.29 -6.12
C ILE A 388 -16.73 8.20 -7.46
N ALA A 389 -17.23 7.37 -8.37
CA ALA A 389 -16.70 7.27 -9.73
C ALA A 389 -17.11 8.48 -10.56
N SER A 390 -16.20 8.95 -11.42
CA SER A 390 -16.54 9.87 -12.52
C SER A 390 -17.52 9.21 -13.49
N THR A 391 -18.23 10.01 -14.27
CA THR A 391 -19.07 9.54 -15.39
C THR A 391 -18.26 9.13 -16.61
N ASN A 392 -16.96 9.43 -16.67
CA ASN A 392 -16.12 9.24 -17.85
C ASN A 392 -15.58 7.82 -18.02
N GLY A 393 -15.72 6.96 -17.02
CA GLY A 393 -15.20 5.60 -17.07
C GLY A 393 -15.30 4.89 -15.72
N PRO A 394 -15.00 3.58 -15.68
CA PRO A 394 -14.98 2.84 -14.43
C PRO A 394 -13.87 3.36 -13.52
N PHE A 395 -14.12 3.32 -12.22
CA PHE A 395 -13.15 3.70 -11.18
C PHE A 395 -12.76 2.45 -10.39
N GLU A 396 -11.51 2.02 -10.53
CA GLU A 396 -10.97 0.84 -9.85
C GLU A 396 -9.83 1.23 -8.92
N PHE A 397 -9.89 0.74 -7.69
CA PHE A 397 -8.85 0.98 -6.68
C PHE A 397 -8.61 -0.26 -5.83
N PHE A 398 -7.34 -0.51 -5.55
CA PHE A 398 -6.86 -1.57 -4.67
C PHE A 398 -6.34 -0.94 -3.39
N GLY A 399 -6.43 -1.64 -2.27
CA GLY A 399 -5.99 -1.08 -1.02
C GLY A 399 -5.67 -2.09 0.06
N PHE A 400 -5.03 -1.58 1.11
CA PHE A 400 -4.72 -2.33 2.32
C PHE A 400 -5.52 -1.79 3.50
N THR A 401 -5.80 -2.66 4.46
CA THR A 401 -6.42 -2.29 5.74
C THR A 401 -5.50 -2.62 6.88
N THR A 402 -5.45 -1.77 7.92
CA THR A 402 -4.66 -2.01 9.14
C THR A 402 -5.29 -3.07 10.07
N SER A 403 -6.04 -3.99 9.50
CA SER A 403 -6.66 -5.10 10.20
C SER A 403 -6.82 -6.27 9.24
N ALA A 404 -6.24 -7.41 9.62
CA ALA A 404 -6.46 -8.71 9.00
C ALA A 404 -7.76 -9.36 9.49
N ARG A 405 -8.48 -8.75 10.44
CA ARG A 405 -9.79 -9.25 10.87
C ARG A 405 -10.87 -8.69 9.94
N ARG A 406 -11.97 -9.42 9.83
CA ARG A 406 -13.13 -9.01 9.03
C ARG A 406 -13.64 -7.64 9.50
N ASN A 407 -13.53 -6.64 8.62
CA ASN A 407 -14.07 -5.30 8.88
C ASN A 407 -15.55 -5.22 8.46
N HIS A 408 -16.44 -5.11 9.44
CA HIS A 408 -17.88 -4.92 9.25
C HIS A 408 -18.19 -3.45 9.01
N GLN A 409 -18.06 -3.01 7.76
CA GLN A 409 -18.38 -1.63 7.37
C GLN A 409 -19.82 -1.28 7.73
N GLN A 410 -19.99 -0.11 8.34
CA GLN A 410 -21.30 0.41 8.74
C GLN A 410 -21.73 1.46 7.72
N PHE A 411 -22.65 1.09 6.82
CA PHE A 411 -23.22 2.03 5.87
C PHE A 411 -24.20 2.97 6.57
N LEU A 412 -24.06 4.27 6.34
CA LEU A 412 -24.91 5.30 6.94
C LEU A 412 -26.24 5.45 6.18
N VAL A 413 -26.21 5.26 4.86
CA VAL A 413 -27.36 5.38 3.97
C VAL A 413 -27.46 4.19 3.00
N GLY A 414 -28.64 4.01 2.39
CA GLY A 414 -28.96 2.88 1.51
C GLY A 414 -29.84 1.82 2.18
N LYS A 415 -30.25 0.80 1.42
CA LYS A 415 -31.24 -0.21 1.84
C LYS A 415 -30.82 -1.03 3.06
N ASN A 416 -29.52 -1.24 3.27
CA ASN A 416 -28.97 -1.97 4.42
C ASN A 416 -28.00 -1.07 5.20
N SER A 417 -28.55 -0.05 5.87
CA SER A 417 -27.78 1.02 6.53
C SER A 417 -28.28 1.33 7.94
N LEU A 418 -27.48 2.05 8.71
CA LEU A 418 -27.85 2.56 10.03
C LEU A 418 -29.11 3.43 9.96
N MET A 419 -29.29 4.25 8.91
CA MET A 419 -30.50 5.04 8.74
C MET A 419 -31.75 4.16 8.59
N GLN A 420 -31.64 2.98 7.98
CA GLN A 420 -32.74 2.00 7.89
C GLN A 420 -32.98 1.29 9.23
N SER A 421 -31.92 0.92 9.95
CA SER A 421 -32.03 0.26 11.26
C SER A 421 -32.56 1.18 12.35
N LEU A 422 -32.21 2.47 12.32
CA LEU A 422 -32.56 3.47 13.33
C LEU A 422 -33.82 4.28 12.97
N ARG A 423 -34.62 3.90 11.96
CA ARG A 423 -35.75 4.71 11.43
C ARG A 423 -36.97 4.87 12.37
N GLY A 424 -36.79 4.69 13.67
CA GLY A 424 -37.79 4.86 14.72
C GLY A 424 -38.07 6.33 15.08
N PRO A 425 -39.01 6.57 16.02
CA PRO A 425 -39.37 7.91 16.47
C PRO A 425 -38.20 8.70 17.06
N GLU A 426 -37.25 8.06 17.73
CA GLU A 426 -36.10 8.69 18.36
C GLU A 426 -35.19 9.35 17.33
N PHE A 427 -34.89 8.64 16.24
CA PHE A 427 -34.07 9.18 15.16
C PHE A 427 -34.82 10.23 14.34
N ALA A 428 -36.15 10.07 14.18
CA ALA A 428 -36.99 11.08 13.56
C ALA A 428 -36.97 12.39 14.37
N ALA A 429 -37.09 12.28 15.70
CA ALA A 429 -36.98 13.39 16.63
C ALA A 429 -35.58 14.05 16.60
N ALA A 430 -34.50 13.25 16.48
CA ALA A 430 -33.14 13.77 16.35
C ALA A 430 -32.94 14.66 15.11
N PHE A 431 -33.70 14.42 14.03
CA PHE A 431 -33.74 15.29 12.84
C PHE A 431 -34.83 16.36 12.89
N GLY A 432 -35.65 16.42 13.94
CA GLY A 432 -36.79 17.34 14.03
C GLY A 432 -37.87 17.07 12.97
N ILE A 433 -38.02 15.82 12.52
CA ILE A 433 -39.01 15.43 11.49
C ILE A 433 -39.96 14.33 11.99
N GLY A 434 -41.14 14.24 11.38
CA GLY A 434 -42.06 13.13 11.65
C GLY A 434 -41.57 11.80 11.08
N GLU A 435 -41.88 10.70 11.76
CA GLU A 435 -41.49 9.33 11.34
C GLU A 435 -41.87 8.99 9.90
N LYS A 436 -43.09 9.38 9.47
CA LYS A 436 -43.54 9.13 8.09
C LYS A 436 -42.61 9.79 7.07
N ARG A 437 -42.08 10.98 7.39
CA ARG A 437 -41.12 11.69 6.53
C ARG A 437 -39.77 10.98 6.54
N LEU A 438 -39.27 10.58 7.71
CA LEU A 438 -38.01 9.83 7.82
C LEU A 438 -38.08 8.51 7.04
N LYS A 439 -39.16 7.73 7.20
CA LYS A 439 -39.41 6.48 6.48
C LYS A 439 -39.42 6.69 4.96
N ARG A 440 -40.03 7.77 4.45
CA ARG A 440 -39.96 8.11 3.02
C ARG A 440 -38.55 8.39 2.54
N ILE A 441 -37.76 9.17 3.30
CA ILE A 441 -36.38 9.51 2.94
C ILE A 441 -35.50 8.26 2.95
N ALA A 442 -35.56 7.46 4.02
CA ALA A 442 -34.76 6.24 4.15
C ALA A 442 -35.08 5.22 3.03
N ASN A 443 -36.35 5.13 2.61
CA ASN A 443 -36.79 4.21 1.56
C ASN A 443 -36.61 4.75 0.13
N ALA A 444 -36.15 6.00 -0.04
CA ALA A 444 -35.95 6.58 -1.37
C ALA A 444 -34.81 5.88 -2.13
N GLN A 445 -33.74 5.50 -1.42
CA GLN A 445 -32.63 4.72 -1.98
C GLN A 445 -32.93 3.22 -1.85
N ARG A 446 -33.01 2.52 -2.99
CA ARG A 446 -33.33 1.08 -3.05
C ARG A 446 -32.08 0.20 -3.12
N GLU A 447 -30.94 0.78 -3.48
CA GLU A 447 -29.66 0.09 -3.55
C GLU A 447 -28.96 0.04 -2.18
N GLN A 448 -27.96 -0.83 -2.07
CA GLN A 448 -27.12 -0.99 -0.88
C GLN A 448 -25.65 -1.04 -1.28
N VAL A 449 -24.75 -0.63 -0.38
CA VAL A 449 -23.28 -0.68 -0.52
C VAL A 449 -22.74 0.15 -1.68
N ILE A 450 -23.09 -0.17 -2.93
CA ILE A 450 -22.74 0.61 -4.11
C ILE A 450 -24.03 1.16 -4.72
N LEU A 451 -24.09 2.48 -4.89
CA LEU A 451 -25.29 3.23 -5.27
C LEU A 451 -25.03 4.02 -6.57
N PRO A 452 -26.08 4.37 -7.35
CA PRO A 452 -25.94 5.37 -8.39
C PRO A 452 -25.58 6.74 -7.79
N SER A 453 -24.71 7.48 -8.47
CA SER A 453 -24.33 8.85 -8.16
C SER A 453 -24.66 9.76 -9.34
N SER A 454 -25.34 10.88 -9.09
CA SER A 454 -25.65 11.90 -10.09
C SER A 454 -24.54 12.93 -10.29
N SER A 455 -23.36 12.75 -9.66
CA SER A 455 -22.31 13.77 -9.68
C SER A 455 -21.69 13.91 -11.08
N SER A 456 -22.08 14.97 -11.80
CA SER A 456 -21.49 15.41 -13.06
C SER A 456 -20.14 16.09 -12.79
N ASP A 457 -19.03 15.38 -12.99
CA ASP A 457 -17.70 15.99 -12.94
C ASP A 457 -17.30 16.39 -14.36
N SER A 458 -17.38 17.69 -14.67
CA SER A 458 -16.89 18.23 -15.95
C SER A 458 -15.37 18.03 -16.09
N PRO A 459 -14.87 17.70 -17.29
CA PRO A 459 -13.45 17.47 -17.53
C PRO A 459 -12.62 18.74 -17.28
N LEU A 460 -11.34 18.54 -16.91
CA LEU A 460 -10.36 19.62 -16.77
C LEU A 460 -10.27 20.41 -18.08
N ARG A 461 -10.51 21.72 -18.05
CA ARG A 461 -9.97 22.61 -19.09
C ARG A 461 -8.45 22.55 -18.96
N MET A 462 -7.79 21.91 -19.93
CA MET A 462 -6.37 22.15 -20.14
C MET A 462 -6.21 23.63 -20.46
N ASN A 463 -5.64 24.41 -19.54
CA ASN A 463 -5.07 25.70 -19.89
C ASN A 463 -3.84 25.43 -20.75
N MET A 464 -4.05 25.30 -22.06
CA MET A 464 -2.98 25.58 -23.03
C MET A 464 -2.79 27.09 -23.05
N GLY A 465 -2.05 27.59 -22.06
CA GLY A 465 -1.51 28.93 -22.11
C GLY A 465 -0.35 28.95 -23.11
N PHE A 466 -0.66 29.24 -24.37
CA PHE A 466 0.28 29.98 -25.20
C PHE A 466 0.24 31.43 -24.72
N ASN A 467 1.37 31.89 -24.19
CA ASN A 467 1.90 33.24 -24.39
C ASN A 467 3.39 33.21 -24.13
#